data_AF-A0A1E5WGC6-F1
#
_entry.id   AF-A0A1E5WGC6-F1
#
_cell.length_a   1.000
_cell.length_b   1.000
_cell.length_c   1.000
_cell.angle_alpha   90.00
_cell.angle_beta   90.00
_cell.angle_gamma   90.00
#
_symmetry.space_group_name_H-M   'P 1'
#
loop_
_entity.id
_entity.type
_entity.pdbx_description
1 polymer ?
#
loop_
_entity_poly.entity_id
_entity_poly.type
_entity_poly.pdbx_seq_one_letter_code
_entity_poly.pdbx_strand_id
1 'polypeptide(L)'
;MSNYMAYLLFVNPEMLMPGARRSLFRAAYVELAGLLKGNPQTGRGETGLTHKVIQLVKSDAQGSSVVHEAWSAAEELMELHKGDEQRIWMVIQGVWVEMLCFSAGRCRGYLHAKSLATGGEYLSYVWLLLLCMGMETLAEKMQRTELYEEHTAAGRTSAGAMATNDQNV
;
A
#
# COMPACT_ATOMS: atom_id res chain seq x y z
N MET A 1 5.94 -8.21 -9.18
CA MET A 1 5.07 -7.29 -8.40
C MET A 1 5.20 -7.51 -6.90
N SER A 2 4.97 -8.72 -6.39
CA SER A 2 5.02 -9.01 -4.95
C SER A 2 6.34 -8.60 -4.27
N ASN A 3 7.49 -8.89 -4.90
CA ASN A 3 8.80 -8.48 -4.38
C ASN A 3 8.92 -6.96 -4.22
N TYR A 4 8.34 -6.20 -5.13
CA TYR A 4 8.37 -4.74 -5.05
C TYR A 4 7.44 -4.21 -3.94
N MET A 5 6.27 -4.84 -3.74
CA MET A 5 5.41 -4.49 -2.59
C MET A 5 6.08 -4.81 -1.25
N ALA A 6 6.77 -5.94 -1.15
CA ALA A 6 7.57 -6.28 0.03
C ALA A 6 8.72 -5.27 0.25
N TYR A 7 9.39 -4.85 -0.83
CA TYR A 7 10.39 -3.79 -0.79
C TYR A 7 9.81 -2.49 -0.25
N LEU A 8 8.63 -2.06 -0.71
CA LEU A 8 7.98 -0.87 -0.17
C LEU A 8 7.68 -1.01 1.32
N LEU A 9 7.14 -2.16 1.77
CA LEU A 9 6.81 -2.39 3.18
C LEU A 9 8.05 -2.40 4.11
N PHE A 10 9.21 -2.81 3.60
CA PHE A 10 10.42 -2.99 4.40
C PHE A 10 11.44 -1.85 4.26
N VAL A 11 11.72 -1.42 3.04
CA VAL A 11 12.81 -0.49 2.71
C VAL A 11 12.33 0.93 2.52
N ASN A 12 11.24 1.14 1.77
CA ASN A 12 10.75 2.49 1.44
C ASN A 12 9.27 2.70 1.81
N PRO A 13 8.90 2.55 3.08
CA PRO A 13 7.49 2.50 3.43
C PRO A 13 6.85 3.88 3.57
N GLU A 14 7.63 4.95 3.53
CA GLU A 14 7.14 6.34 3.48
C GLU A 14 6.37 6.61 2.18
N MET A 15 6.71 5.90 1.11
CA MET A 15 6.00 5.94 -0.18
C MET A 15 4.62 5.25 -0.14
N LEU A 16 4.25 4.64 0.99
CA LEU A 16 2.90 4.11 1.20
C LEU A 16 2.03 5.16 1.89
N MET A 17 0.71 4.95 1.89
CA MET A 17 -0.20 5.84 2.60
C MET A 17 0.12 5.90 4.10
N PRO A 18 -0.04 7.06 4.76
CA PRO A 18 0.00 7.15 6.21
C PRO A 18 -0.98 6.14 6.84
N GLY A 19 -0.50 5.37 7.82
CA GLY A 19 -1.28 4.29 8.44
C GLY A 19 -1.16 2.92 7.77
N ALA A 20 -0.33 2.78 6.72
CA ALA A 20 0.07 1.46 6.22
C ALA A 20 0.64 0.61 7.37
N ARG A 21 0.04 -0.56 7.62
CA ARG A 21 0.32 -1.41 8.79
C ARG A 21 1.62 -2.19 8.62
N ARG A 22 2.77 -1.50 8.60
CA ARG A 22 4.11 -2.11 8.52
C ARG A 22 4.35 -3.15 9.63
N SER A 23 3.78 -2.91 10.81
CA SER A 23 3.81 -3.84 11.95
C SER A 23 3.14 -5.18 11.63
N LEU A 24 2.10 -5.20 10.79
CA LEU A 24 1.42 -6.41 10.36
C LEU A 24 2.35 -7.30 9.52
N PHE A 25 3.05 -6.69 8.56
CA PHE A 25 4.04 -7.40 7.74
C PHE A 25 5.17 -7.97 8.60
N ARG A 26 5.69 -7.18 9.55
CA ARG A 26 6.72 -7.64 10.49
C ARG A 26 6.21 -8.77 11.39
N ALA A 27 4.98 -8.69 11.89
CA ALA A 27 4.38 -9.74 12.70
C ALA A 27 4.26 -11.06 11.91
N ALA A 28 3.69 -11.00 10.71
CA ALA A 28 3.59 -12.15 9.82
C ALA A 28 4.96 -12.74 9.47
N TYR A 29 5.97 -11.90 9.22
CA TYR A 29 7.33 -12.36 8.99
C TYR A 29 7.95 -13.08 10.19
N VAL A 30 7.79 -12.54 11.40
CA VAL A 30 8.30 -13.16 12.64
C VAL A 30 7.63 -14.50 12.90
N GLU A 31 6.32 -14.57 12.70
CA GLU A 31 5.53 -15.80 12.81
C GLU A 31 6.05 -16.88 11.84
N LEU A 32 6.14 -16.55 10.54
CA LEU A 32 6.68 -17.45 9.53
C LEU A 32 8.13 -17.88 9.84
N ALA A 33 8.98 -16.95 10.30
CA ALA A 33 10.35 -17.27 10.67
C ALA A 33 10.43 -18.21 11.89
N GLY A 34 9.54 -18.04 12.87
CA GLY A 34 9.40 -18.94 14.02
C GLY A 34 8.98 -20.35 13.60
N LEU A 35 7.96 -20.44 12.76
CA LEU A 35 7.47 -21.70 12.16
C LEU A 35 8.59 -22.45 11.41
N LEU A 36 9.44 -21.72 10.68
CA LEU A 36 10.53 -22.33 9.92
C LEU A 36 11.71 -22.78 10.79
N LYS A 37 12.03 -22.07 11.89
CA LYS A 37 13.14 -22.39 12.80
C LYS A 37 12.92 -23.64 13.67
N GLY A 38 11.66 -23.98 13.99
CA GLY A 38 11.33 -25.09 14.89
C GLY A 38 11.54 -26.51 14.33
N ASN A 39 11.95 -26.67 13.06
CA ASN A 39 12.08 -27.99 12.45
C ASN A 39 13.29 -28.07 11.49
N PRO A 40 14.38 -28.78 11.86
CA PRO A 40 15.66 -28.79 11.14
C PRO A 40 15.70 -29.66 9.87
N GLN A 41 14.64 -30.42 9.55
CA GLN A 41 14.55 -31.20 8.31
C GLN A 41 14.27 -30.25 7.13
N THR A 42 15.34 -29.62 6.65
CA THR A 42 15.29 -28.58 5.63
C THR A 42 15.35 -29.24 4.26
N GLY A 43 14.21 -29.41 3.61
CA GLY A 43 14.18 -29.67 2.16
C GLY A 43 14.84 -28.48 1.46
N ARG A 44 16.02 -28.72 0.86
CA ARG A 44 16.86 -27.68 0.24
C ARG A 44 16.21 -27.23 -1.08
N GLY A 45 15.22 -26.34 -1.01
CA GLY A 45 14.56 -25.76 -2.19
C GLY A 45 13.27 -25.01 -1.88
N GLU A 46 12.88 -24.10 -2.78
CA GLU A 46 11.69 -23.26 -2.67
C GLU A 46 10.40 -24.10 -2.51
N THR A 47 10.27 -25.19 -3.27
CA THR A 47 9.15 -26.14 -3.18
C THR A 47 9.05 -26.82 -1.81
N GLY A 48 10.19 -27.16 -1.20
CA GLY A 48 10.23 -27.74 0.14
C GLY A 48 9.79 -26.75 1.22
N LEU A 49 10.17 -25.47 1.06
CA LEU A 49 9.73 -24.39 1.95
C LEU A 49 8.24 -24.14 1.82
N THR A 50 7.70 -24.08 0.59
CA THR A 50 6.27 -23.88 0.34
C THR A 50 5.43 -25.00 0.96
N HIS A 51 5.75 -26.26 0.68
CA HIS A 51 5.04 -27.40 1.27
C HIS A 51 5.08 -27.38 2.81
N LYS A 52 6.21 -26.97 3.39
CA LYS A 52 6.36 -26.87 4.85
C LYS A 52 5.50 -25.76 5.44
N VAL A 53 5.47 -24.58 4.82
CA VAL A 53 4.58 -23.48 5.24
C VAL A 53 3.13 -23.93 5.20
N ILE A 54 2.69 -24.57 4.11
CA ILE A 54 1.34 -25.13 3.97
C ILE A 54 1.03 -26.10 5.11
N GLN A 55 1.92 -27.06 5.36
CA GLN A 55 1.71 -28.07 6.38
C GLN A 55 1.65 -27.48 7.79
N LEU A 56 2.50 -26.48 8.09
CA LEU A 56 2.55 -25.84 9.40
C LEU A 56 1.32 -24.99 9.65
N VAL A 57 0.86 -24.20 8.67
CA VAL A 57 -0.36 -23.39 8.81
C VAL A 57 -1.59 -24.28 8.97
N LYS A 58 -1.66 -25.44 8.30
CA LYS A 58 -2.75 -26.42 8.52
C LYS A 58 -2.73 -27.09 9.89
N SER A 59 -1.56 -27.17 10.54
CA SER A 59 -1.40 -27.84 11.83
C SER A 59 -1.62 -26.91 13.02
N ASP A 60 -1.45 -25.60 12.82
CA ASP A 60 -1.64 -24.56 13.83
C ASP A 60 -3.11 -24.09 13.86
N ALA A 61 -3.97 -24.91 14.48
CA ALA A 61 -5.42 -24.71 14.50
C ALA A 61 -5.92 -23.66 15.52
N GLN A 62 -5.02 -22.90 16.18
CA GLN A 62 -5.36 -22.22 17.44
C GLN A 62 -5.13 -20.70 17.48
N GLY A 63 -4.76 -20.05 16.37
CA GLY A 63 -4.54 -18.59 16.33
C GLY A 63 -5.25 -17.87 15.18
N SER A 64 -6.01 -16.82 15.48
CA SER A 64 -6.38 -15.77 14.51
C SER A 64 -5.12 -14.95 14.19
N SER A 65 -4.26 -15.51 13.35
CA SER A 65 -3.06 -14.83 12.85
C SER A 65 -3.27 -14.36 11.43
N VAL A 66 -2.53 -13.32 11.04
CA VAL A 66 -2.55 -12.78 9.67
C VAL A 66 -2.09 -13.81 8.65
N VAL A 67 -1.19 -14.72 9.06
CA VAL A 67 -0.74 -15.83 8.21
C VAL A 67 -1.87 -16.83 7.99
N HIS A 68 -2.67 -17.14 9.02
CA HIS A 68 -3.84 -18.01 8.89
C HIS A 68 -4.94 -17.37 8.03
N GLU A 69 -5.22 -16.07 8.19
CA GLU A 69 -6.17 -15.35 7.33
C GLU A 69 -5.72 -15.34 5.87
N ALA A 70 -4.43 -15.06 5.62
CA ALA A 70 -3.87 -15.10 4.27
C ALA A 70 -3.93 -16.51 3.65
N TRP A 71 -3.74 -17.54 4.46
CA TRP A 71 -3.90 -18.94 4.04
C TRP A 71 -5.35 -19.26 3.67
N SER A 72 -6.31 -18.92 4.54
CA SER A 72 -7.75 -19.14 4.28
C SER A 72 -8.16 -18.48 2.97
N ALA A 73 -7.75 -17.23 2.75
CA ALA A 73 -8.04 -16.51 1.51
C ALA A 73 -7.41 -17.18 0.27
N ALA A 74 -6.20 -17.73 0.39
CA ALA A 74 -5.56 -18.44 -0.71
C ALA A 74 -6.26 -19.77 -1.02
N GLU A 75 -6.67 -20.52 0.01
CA GLU A 75 -7.42 -21.78 -0.14
C GLU A 75 -8.80 -21.55 -0.76
N GLU A 76 -9.53 -20.52 -0.29
CA GLU A 76 -10.80 -20.10 -0.89
C GLU A 76 -10.64 -19.71 -2.36
N LEU A 77 -9.58 -18.95 -2.72
CA LEU A 77 -9.33 -18.57 -4.10
C LEU A 77 -9.03 -19.79 -4.99
N MET A 78 -8.25 -20.74 -4.49
CA MET A 78 -7.91 -21.98 -5.19
C MET A 78 -9.15 -22.87 -5.41
N GLU A 79 -10.01 -22.99 -4.41
CA GLU A 79 -11.24 -23.79 -4.53
C GLU A 79 -12.29 -23.10 -5.43
N LEU A 80 -12.41 -21.76 -5.38
CA LEU A 80 -13.34 -21.01 -6.23
C LEU A 80 -13.05 -21.17 -7.73
N HIS A 81 -11.77 -21.31 -8.10
CA HIS A 81 -11.32 -21.42 -9.49
C HIS A 81 -10.60 -22.75 -9.76
N LYS A 82 -11.04 -23.81 -9.09
CA LYS A 82 -10.43 -25.13 -9.19
C LYS A 82 -10.39 -25.62 -10.65
N GLY A 83 -9.18 -25.92 -11.13
CA GLY A 83 -8.95 -26.35 -12.51
C GLY A 83 -8.79 -25.20 -13.53
N ASP A 84 -8.86 -23.94 -13.10
CA ASP A 84 -8.60 -22.75 -13.91
C ASP A 84 -7.47 -21.90 -13.31
N GLU A 85 -6.24 -22.37 -13.51
CA GLU A 85 -5.04 -21.68 -13.03
C GLU A 85 -4.90 -20.27 -13.64
N GLN A 86 -5.33 -20.09 -14.89
CA GLN A 86 -5.25 -18.78 -15.54
C GLN A 86 -6.10 -17.76 -14.80
N ARG A 87 -7.31 -18.14 -14.38
CA ARG A 87 -8.19 -17.26 -13.63
C ARG A 87 -7.64 -16.91 -12.25
N ILE A 88 -7.02 -17.86 -11.55
CA ILE A 88 -6.33 -17.60 -10.27
C ILE A 88 -5.23 -16.56 -10.47
N TRP A 89 -4.37 -16.74 -11.47
CA TRP A 89 -3.28 -15.81 -11.76
C TRP A 89 -3.79 -14.42 -12.17
N MET A 90 -4.88 -14.33 -12.93
CA MET A 90 -5.52 -13.06 -13.28
C MET A 90 -6.01 -12.32 -12.04
N VAL A 91 -6.63 -13.01 -11.08
CA VAL A 91 -7.08 -12.39 -9.82
C VAL A 91 -5.88 -11.88 -9.02
N ILE A 92 -4.86 -12.72 -8.83
CA ILE A 92 -3.64 -12.34 -8.11
C ILE A 92 -2.98 -11.11 -8.75
N GLN A 93 -2.85 -11.11 -10.08
CA GLN A 93 -2.26 -10.00 -10.81
C GLN A 93 -3.10 -8.72 -10.69
N GLY A 94 -4.42 -8.84 -10.77
CA GLY A 94 -5.36 -7.74 -10.55
C GLY A 94 -5.18 -7.10 -9.17
N VAL A 95 -5.17 -7.91 -8.11
CA VAL A 95 -4.94 -7.43 -6.74
C VAL A 95 -3.62 -6.67 -6.62
N TRP A 96 -2.54 -7.18 -7.21
CA TRP A 96 -1.25 -6.48 -7.15
C TRP A 96 -1.25 -5.14 -7.91
N VAL A 97 -1.90 -5.09 -9.07
CA VAL A 97 -2.05 -3.84 -9.84
C VAL A 97 -2.89 -2.84 -9.08
N GLU A 98 -4.00 -3.26 -8.49
CA GLU A 98 -4.85 -2.43 -7.64
C GLU A 98 -4.08 -1.88 -6.44
N MET A 99 -3.32 -2.72 -5.72
CA MET A 99 -2.50 -2.28 -4.58
C MET A 99 -1.43 -1.26 -4.99
N LEU A 100 -0.86 -1.41 -6.18
CA LEU A 100 0.11 -0.45 -6.73
C LEU A 100 -0.51 0.89 -7.06
N CYS A 101 -1.61 0.89 -7.82
CA CYS A 101 -2.35 2.10 -8.16
C CYS A 101 -2.86 2.80 -6.90
N PHE A 102 -3.37 2.03 -5.93
CA PHE A 102 -3.82 2.54 -4.64
C PHE A 102 -2.67 3.18 -3.86
N SER A 103 -1.52 2.51 -3.77
CA SER A 103 -0.35 3.03 -3.06
C SER A 103 0.19 4.30 -3.73
N ALA A 104 0.32 4.32 -5.06
CA ALA A 104 0.77 5.48 -5.82
C ALA A 104 -0.21 6.66 -5.68
N GLY A 105 -1.51 6.40 -5.80
CA GLY A 105 -2.54 7.44 -5.66
C GLY A 105 -2.68 7.98 -4.24
N ARG A 106 -2.21 7.28 -3.21
CA ARG A 106 -2.33 7.68 -1.79
C ARG A 106 -1.01 8.05 -1.13
N CYS A 107 0.09 7.92 -1.85
CA CYS A 107 1.38 8.46 -1.44
C CYS A 107 1.32 9.99 -1.44
N ARG A 108 2.14 10.61 -0.57
CA ARG A 108 2.22 12.07 -0.48
C ARG A 108 2.96 12.61 -1.70
N GLY A 109 2.36 13.59 -2.41
CA GLY A 109 2.91 14.10 -3.68
C GLY A 109 4.37 14.55 -3.59
N TYR A 110 4.78 15.18 -2.48
CA TYR A 110 6.17 15.62 -2.31
C TYR A 110 7.17 14.46 -2.28
N LEU A 111 6.76 13.25 -1.85
CA LEU A 111 7.62 12.07 -1.87
C LEU A 111 7.84 11.56 -3.29
N HIS A 112 6.81 11.62 -4.15
CA HIS A 112 6.97 11.39 -5.58
C HIS A 112 7.94 12.39 -6.21
N ALA A 113 7.76 13.69 -5.92
CA ALA A 113 8.66 14.74 -6.42
C ALA A 113 10.11 14.53 -5.94
N LYS A 114 10.31 14.22 -4.65
CA LYS A 114 11.64 13.92 -4.08
C LYS A 114 12.27 12.71 -4.76
N SER A 115 11.51 11.64 -4.94
CA SER A 115 11.94 10.42 -5.62
C SER A 115 12.40 10.70 -7.05
N LEU A 116 11.64 11.49 -7.82
CA LEU A 116 11.98 11.86 -9.18
C LEU A 116 13.29 12.67 -9.26
N ALA A 117 13.54 13.54 -8.28
CA ALA A 117 14.79 14.31 -8.22
C ALA A 117 16.04 13.46 -7.95
N THR A 118 15.89 12.25 -7.37
CA THR A 118 17.01 11.37 -6.99
C THR A 118 17.15 10.13 -7.87
N GLY A 119 16.52 10.11 -9.05
CA GLY A 119 16.63 9.00 -10.01
C GLY A 119 15.33 8.22 -10.27
N GLY A 120 14.23 8.59 -9.62
CA GLY A 120 12.91 7.98 -9.78
C GLY A 120 12.73 6.67 -9.01
N GLU A 121 11.52 6.44 -8.52
CA GLU A 121 11.07 5.17 -7.94
C GLU A 121 9.97 4.60 -8.82
N TYR A 122 9.84 3.28 -8.89
CA TYR A 122 8.79 2.62 -9.68
C TYR A 122 7.38 3.15 -9.35
N LEU A 123 7.09 3.39 -8.06
CA LEU A 123 5.79 3.91 -7.63
C LEU A 123 5.51 5.34 -8.15
N SER A 124 6.54 6.16 -8.34
CA SER A 124 6.41 7.50 -8.89
C SER A 124 6.04 7.48 -10.38
N TYR A 125 6.54 6.49 -11.14
CA TYR A 125 6.09 6.30 -12.52
C TYR A 125 4.64 5.84 -12.59
N VAL A 126 4.22 4.95 -11.69
CA VAL A 126 2.79 4.57 -11.58
C VAL A 126 1.95 5.81 -11.28
N TRP A 127 2.36 6.64 -10.32
CA TRP A 127 1.66 7.90 -10.00
C TRP A 127 1.53 8.82 -11.22
N LEU A 128 2.61 9.04 -11.99
CA LEU A 128 2.55 9.81 -13.24
C LEU A 128 1.59 9.21 -14.26
N LEU A 129 1.55 7.88 -14.40
CA LEU A 129 0.57 7.22 -15.27
C LEU A 129 -0.86 7.48 -14.81
N LEU A 130 -1.14 7.41 -13.50
CA LEU A 130 -2.49 7.73 -12.98
C LEU A 130 -2.88 9.17 -13.32
N LEU A 131 -1.95 10.13 -13.17
CA LEU A 131 -2.15 11.53 -13.54
C LEU A 131 -2.43 11.70 -15.04
N CYS A 132 -1.64 11.06 -15.91
CA CYS A 132 -1.85 11.12 -17.36
C CYS A 132 -3.21 10.54 -17.79
N MET A 133 -3.74 9.59 -17.02
CA MET A 133 -5.07 8.99 -17.26
C MET A 133 -6.21 9.81 -16.65
N GLY A 134 -5.92 10.97 -16.05
CA GLY A 134 -6.91 11.87 -15.45
C GLY A 134 -7.47 11.35 -14.11
N MET A 135 -6.74 10.46 -13.43
CA MET A 135 -7.18 9.95 -12.13
C MET A 135 -6.71 10.86 -11.00
N GLU A 136 -7.65 11.26 -10.15
CA GLU A 136 -7.37 12.14 -9.03
C GLU A 136 -6.63 11.41 -7.90
N THR A 137 -5.41 11.87 -7.63
CA THR A 137 -4.51 11.38 -6.59
C THR A 137 -4.65 12.20 -5.30
N LEU A 138 -4.20 11.65 -4.17
CA LEU A 138 -4.20 12.34 -2.88
C LEU A 138 -3.41 13.64 -2.93
N ALA A 139 -2.31 13.67 -3.68
CA ALA A 139 -1.53 14.88 -3.91
C ALA A 139 -2.38 16.02 -4.50
N GLU A 140 -3.19 15.73 -5.52
CA GLU A 140 -4.07 16.71 -6.16
C GLU A 140 -5.21 17.14 -5.24
N LYS A 141 -5.76 16.22 -4.44
CA LYS A 141 -6.78 16.55 -3.43
C LYS A 141 -6.24 17.53 -2.40
N MET A 142 -5.05 17.28 -1.87
CA MET A 142 -4.43 18.15 -0.88
C MET A 142 -4.13 19.53 -1.45
N GLN A 143 -3.54 19.61 -2.65
CA GLN A 143 -3.29 20.89 -3.32
C GLN A 143 -4.59 21.70 -3.54
N ARG A 144 -5.68 21.03 -3.93
CA ARG A 144 -6.96 21.71 -4.10
C ARG A 144 -7.50 22.26 -2.78
N THR A 145 -7.41 21.50 -1.70
CA THR A 145 -7.85 21.95 -0.38
C THR A 145 -7.04 23.16 0.12
N GLU A 146 -5.71 23.14 -0.07
CA GLU A 146 -4.84 24.27 0.26
C GLU A 146 -5.25 25.55 -0.50
N LEU A 147 -5.52 25.44 -1.81
CA LEU A 147 -5.99 26.57 -2.62
C LEU A 147 -7.36 27.11 -2.16
N TYR A 148 -8.30 26.25 -1.74
CA TYR A 148 -9.59 26.69 -1.20
C TYR A 148 -9.44 27.42 0.15
N GLU A 149 -8.56 26.93 1.03
CA GLU A 149 -8.27 27.59 2.31
C GLU A 149 -7.57 28.94 2.10
N GLU A 150 -6.63 29.03 1.15
CA GLU A 150 -5.97 30.27 0.80
C GLU A 150 -6.94 31.30 0.19
N HIS A 151 -7.81 30.87 -0.73
CA HIS A 151 -8.86 31.75 -1.30
C HIS A 151 -9.87 32.23 -0.26
N THR A 152 -10.25 31.38 0.70
CA THR A 152 -11.18 31.78 1.77
C THR A 152 -10.49 32.67 2.82
N ALA A 153 -9.22 32.45 3.12
CA ALA A 153 -8.43 33.34 4.00
C ALA A 153 -8.15 34.71 3.35
N ALA A 154 -7.82 34.74 2.05
CA ALA A 154 -7.65 35.96 1.27
C ALA A 154 -8.96 36.77 1.15
N GLY A 155 -10.10 36.09 0.99
CA GLY A 155 -11.42 36.73 0.99
C GLY A 155 -11.84 37.31 2.35
N ARG A 156 -11.40 36.71 3.47
CA ARG A 156 -11.64 37.27 4.81
C ARG A 156 -10.74 38.46 5.13
N THR A 157 -9.50 38.44 4.67
CA THR A 157 -8.57 39.57 4.86
C THR A 157 -8.95 40.79 4.03
N SER A 158 -9.49 40.61 2.82
CA SER A 158 -10.03 41.73 2.02
C SER A 158 -11.32 42.31 2.63
N ALA A 159 -12.20 41.49 3.18
CA ALA A 159 -13.41 41.94 3.88
C ALA A 159 -13.11 42.70 5.19
N GLY A 160 -12.05 42.32 5.92
CA GLY A 160 -11.62 43.01 7.14
C GLY A 160 -10.98 44.38 6.91
N ALA A 161 -10.31 44.59 5.76
CA ALA A 161 -9.72 45.87 5.41
C ALA A 161 -10.76 46.94 5.00
N MET A 162 -11.96 46.51 4.58
CA MET A 162 -13.02 47.42 4.12
C MET A 162 -13.87 48.01 5.25
N ALA A 163 -13.66 47.59 6.50
CA ALA A 163 -14.54 47.92 7.64
C ALA A 163 -13.98 48.97 8.64
N THR A 164 -12.88 49.66 8.35
CA THR A 164 -12.21 50.58 9.31
C THR A 164 -12.07 52.02 8.84
N ASN A 165 -13.04 52.54 8.08
CA ASN A 165 -13.02 53.96 7.71
C ASN A 165 -14.40 54.59 7.75
N ASP A 166 -14.98 54.73 8.95
CA ASP A 166 -16.03 55.71 9.23
C ASP A 166 -16.20 55.89 10.74
N GLN A 167 -15.37 56.76 11.32
CA GLN A 167 -15.62 57.42 12.62
C GLN A 167 -14.63 58.58 12.76
N ASN A 168 -14.94 59.69 12.07
CA ASN A 168 -14.45 61.03 12.42
C ASN A 168 -15.20 62.10 11.59
N VAL A 169 -16.40 62.47 12.07
CA VAL A 169 -16.97 63.84 12.00
C VAL A 169 -17.86 64.02 13.23
#